data_AF-A0A9D7F1M7-F1
#
_entry.id   AF-A0A9D7F1M7-F1
#
_cell.length_a   1.000
_cell.length_b   1.000
_cell.length_c   1.000
_cell.angle_alpha   90.00
_cell.angle_beta   90.00
_cell.angle_gamma   90.00
#
_symmetry.space_group_name_H-M   'P 1'
#
loop_
_entity.id
_entity.type
_entity.pdbx_description
1 polymer ?
#
loop_
_entity_poly.entity_id
_entity_poly.type
_entity_poly.pdbx_seq_one_letter_code
_entity_poly.pdbx_strand_id
1 'polypeptide(L)'
;MRIFLVFLFIAAIGRLSAQTLDDYLKMAVENNPGIRAKQAEFQAALKRLPQVKALPDPEVGVSFFPSPMMLPMGNQLGSISVMQTFPWFGTLGAMEEEAARMAEVKYQEIFAVQNELVFKVKNAWYPIFELEEQIRIQRENLRYWR
;
A
#
# COMPACT_ATOMS: atom_id res chain seq x y z
N MET A 1 41.72 -25.46 -17.60
CA MET A 1 40.81 -24.30 -17.44
C MET A 1 39.52 -24.42 -18.26
N ARG A 2 39.54 -24.81 -19.54
CA ARG A 2 38.34 -24.94 -20.39
C ARG A 2 37.31 -25.97 -19.91
N ILE A 3 37.75 -27.13 -19.41
CA ILE A 3 36.88 -28.20 -18.91
C ILE A 3 36.14 -27.80 -17.62
N PHE A 4 36.78 -26.99 -16.78
CA PHE A 4 36.19 -26.48 -15.53
C PHE A 4 35.02 -25.53 -15.79
N LEU A 5 35.13 -24.71 -16.85
CA LEU A 5 34.05 -23.81 -17.28
C LEU A 5 32.82 -24.56 -17.81
N VAL A 6 33.03 -25.67 -18.53
CA VAL A 6 31.93 -26.52 -19.03
C VAL A 6 31.21 -27.20 -17.87
N PHE A 7 31.94 -27.69 -16.87
CA PHE A 7 31.35 -28.30 -15.67
C PHE A 7 30.56 -27.28 -14.84
N LEU A 8 31.06 -26.04 -14.73
CA LEU A 8 30.37 -24.94 -14.05
C LEU A 8 29.08 -24.54 -14.79
N PHE A 9 29.10 -24.59 -16.12
CA PHE A 9 27.93 -24.30 -16.96
C PHE A 9 26.86 -25.38 -16.84
N ILE A 10 27.24 -26.67 -16.82
CA ILE A 10 26.31 -27.80 -16.63
C ILE A 10 25.70 -27.79 -15.22
N ALA A 11 26.49 -27.46 -14.19
CA ALA A 11 25.99 -27.32 -12.82
C ALA A 11 25.00 -26.16 -12.66
N ALA A 12 25.12 -25.10 -13.47
CA ALA A 12 24.17 -23.99 -13.49
C ALA A 12 22.85 -24.36 -14.18
N ILE A 13 22.88 -25.21 -15.21
CA ILE A 13 21.68 -25.67 -15.93
C ILE A 13 20.80 -26.56 -15.03
N GLY A 14 21.40 -27.34 -14.11
CA GLY A 14 20.68 -28.17 -13.14
C GLY A 14 19.84 -27.41 -12.10
N ARG A 15 19.91 -26.07 -12.08
CA ARG A 15 19.08 -25.20 -11.22
C ARG A 15 17.92 -24.53 -11.96
N LEU A 16 17.68 -24.88 -13.22
CA LEU A 16 16.51 -24.40 -13.96
C LEU A 16 15.28 -25.25 -13.57
N SER A 17 14.63 -24.87 -12.46
CA SER A 17 13.28 -25.34 -12.19
C SER A 17 12.32 -24.73 -13.22
N ALA A 18 11.46 -25.55 -13.82
CA ALA A 18 10.36 -25.04 -14.64
C ALA A 18 9.50 -24.11 -13.78
N GLN A 19 9.22 -22.89 -14.26
CA GLN A 19 8.44 -21.91 -13.51
C GLN A 19 7.01 -22.40 -13.36
N THR A 20 6.59 -22.64 -12.12
CA THR A 20 5.23 -23.11 -11.81
C THR A 20 4.27 -21.92 -11.71
N LEU A 21 2.97 -22.17 -11.84
CA LEU A 21 1.94 -21.13 -11.63
C LEU A 21 2.09 -20.45 -10.27
N ASP A 22 2.44 -21.20 -9.23
CA ASP A 22 2.64 -20.67 -7.88
C ASP A 22 3.84 -19.73 -7.79
N ASP A 23 4.92 -20.02 -8.53
CA ASP A 23 6.08 -19.13 -8.62
C ASP A 23 5.69 -17.79 -9.26
N TYR A 24 4.90 -17.82 -10.34
CA TYR A 24 4.39 -16.61 -10.99
C TYR A 24 3.45 -15.81 -10.09
N LEU A 25 2.58 -16.49 -9.34
CA LEU A 25 1.68 -15.83 -8.39
C LEU A 25 2.47 -15.13 -7.28
N LYS A 26 3.48 -15.82 -6.70
CA LYS A 26 4.33 -15.24 -5.67
C LYS A 26 5.11 -14.04 -6.20
N MET A 27 5.75 -14.18 -7.36
CA MET A 27 6.48 -13.08 -8.01
C MET A 27 5.57 -11.89 -8.33
N ALA A 28 4.34 -12.15 -8.79
CA ALA A 28 3.37 -11.11 -9.09
C ALA A 28 2.97 -10.33 -7.83
N VAL A 29 2.65 -11.02 -6.73
CA VAL A 29 2.23 -10.38 -5.47
C VAL A 29 3.37 -9.57 -4.85
N GLU A 30 4.60 -10.11 -4.82
CA GLU A 30 5.76 -9.45 -4.21
C GLU A 30 6.19 -8.18 -4.97
N ASN A 31 6.05 -8.17 -6.29
CA ASN A 31 6.53 -7.06 -7.13
C ASN A 31 5.44 -6.09 -7.60
N ASN A 32 4.17 -6.28 -7.18
CA ASN A 32 3.09 -5.44 -7.68
C ASN A 32 3.11 -4.02 -7.08
N PRO A 33 3.26 -2.95 -7.88
CA PRO A 33 3.24 -1.58 -7.38
C PRO A 33 1.87 -1.17 -6.84
N GLY A 34 0.77 -1.74 -7.35
CA GLY A 34 -0.59 -1.48 -6.88
C GLY A 34 -0.82 -1.98 -5.45
N ILE A 35 -0.33 -3.18 -5.11
CA ILE A 35 -0.38 -3.69 -3.73
C ILE A 35 0.44 -2.78 -2.79
N ARG A 36 1.64 -2.37 -3.21
CA ARG A 36 2.49 -1.45 -2.43
C ARG A 36 1.83 -0.09 -2.22
N ALA A 37 1.13 0.44 -3.22
CA ALA A 37 0.36 1.68 -3.09
C ALA A 37 -0.73 1.54 -2.03
N LYS A 38 -1.52 0.45 -2.05
CA LYS A 38 -2.56 0.19 -1.05
C LYS A 38 -2.01 -0.01 0.36
N GLN A 39 -0.86 -0.66 0.51
CA GLN A 39 -0.18 -0.75 1.79
C GLN A 39 0.25 0.63 2.32
N ALA A 40 0.75 1.51 1.44
CA ALA A 40 1.09 2.88 1.82
C ALA A 40 -0.15 3.70 2.24
N GLU A 41 -1.27 3.56 1.52
CA GLU A 41 -2.55 4.17 1.90
C GLU A 41 -3.03 3.70 3.28
N PHE A 42 -2.97 2.40 3.55
CA PHE A 42 -3.30 1.84 4.86
C PHE A 42 -2.39 2.37 5.97
N GLN A 43 -1.08 2.42 5.75
CA GLN A 43 -0.13 2.99 6.72
C GLN A 43 -0.38 4.47 6.98
N ALA A 44 -0.74 5.24 5.94
CA ALA A 44 -1.12 6.64 6.09
C ALA A 44 -2.40 6.78 6.94
N ALA A 45 -3.39 5.90 6.72
CA ALA A 45 -4.60 5.85 7.54
C ALA A 45 -4.28 5.52 9.01
N LEU A 46 -3.40 4.55 9.27
CA LEU A 46 -2.95 4.23 10.64
C LEU A 46 -2.29 5.41 11.35
N LYS A 47 -1.46 6.19 10.64
CA LYS A 47 -0.82 7.38 11.21
C LYS A 47 -1.80 8.52 11.51
N ARG A 48 -2.98 8.51 10.85
CA ARG A 48 -4.04 9.51 11.08
C ARG A 48 -4.80 9.28 12.39
N LEU A 49 -4.89 8.05 12.89
CA LEU A 49 -5.58 7.73 14.15
C LEU A 49 -5.10 8.57 15.36
N PRO A 50 -3.80 8.62 15.70
CA PRO A 50 -3.33 9.45 16.81
C PRO A 50 -3.52 10.95 16.53
N GLN A 51 -3.51 11.35 15.26
CA GLN A 51 -3.70 12.75 14.86
C GLN A 51 -5.14 13.22 15.09
N VAL A 52 -6.15 12.39 14.82
CA VAL A 52 -7.56 12.74 15.06
C VAL A 52 -7.94 12.68 16.54
N LYS A 53 -7.20 11.91 17.34
CA LYS A 53 -7.39 11.82 18.79
C LYS A 53 -6.78 13.00 19.55
N ALA A 54 -5.76 13.64 18.98
CA ALA A 54 -5.09 14.77 19.60
C ALA A 54 -6.04 15.97 19.74
N LEU A 55 -5.83 16.79 20.77
CA LEU A 55 -6.52 18.07 20.84
C LEU A 55 -6.12 18.93 19.63
N PRO A 56 -7.04 19.78 19.13
CA PRO A 56 -6.69 20.77 18.13
C PRO A 56 -5.50 21.62 18.56
N ASP A 57 -4.63 21.93 17.60
CA ASP A 57 -3.44 22.73 17.84
C ASP A 57 -3.81 24.14 18.34
N PRO A 58 -3.03 24.72 19.26
CA PRO A 58 -3.28 26.08 19.72
C PRO A 58 -2.93 27.11 18.64
N GLU A 59 -3.82 28.08 18.47
CA GLU A 59 -3.61 29.23 17.59
C GLU A 59 -2.91 30.36 18.35
N VAL A 60 -1.78 30.82 17.83
CA VAL A 60 -1.03 31.96 18.40
C VAL A 60 -1.21 33.17 17.49
N GLY A 61 -1.76 34.26 18.03
CA GLY A 61 -1.98 35.51 17.32
C GLY A 61 -1.09 36.62 17.86
N VAL A 62 -0.49 37.41 16.96
CA VAL A 62 0.22 38.65 17.31
C VAL A 62 -0.45 39.80 16.60
N SER A 63 -0.88 40.82 17.35
CA SER A 63 -1.48 42.04 16.80
C SER A 63 -0.65 43.26 17.20
N PHE A 64 -0.46 44.19 16.28
CA PHE A 64 0.22 45.47 16.53
C PHE A 64 -0.73 46.63 16.27
N PHE A 65 -0.79 47.58 17.20
CA PHE A 65 -1.71 48.72 17.14
C PHE A 65 -0.89 50.01 16.95
N PRO A 66 -0.83 50.57 15.73
CA PRO A 66 -0.03 51.77 15.44
C PRO A 66 -0.56 53.04 16.11
N SER A 67 -1.86 53.10 16.43
CA SER A 67 -2.44 54.12 17.30
C SER A 67 -2.84 53.49 18.63
N PRO A 68 -2.40 54.02 19.78
CA PRO A 68 -2.72 53.44 21.08
C PRO A 68 -4.22 53.51 21.33
N MET A 69 -4.84 52.35 21.50
CA MET A 69 -6.20 52.26 22.01
C MET A 69 -6.17 52.62 23.51
N MET A 70 -7.09 53.47 23.95
CA MET A 70 -7.15 53.91 25.34
C MET A 70 -7.82 52.82 26.17
N LEU A 71 -7.04 51.99 26.88
CA LEU A 71 -7.57 51.04 27.85
C LEU A 71 -7.56 51.66 29.25
N PRO A 72 -8.44 51.19 30.17
CA PRO A 72 -8.45 51.64 31.56
C PRO A 72 -7.10 51.49 32.29
N MET A 73 -6.21 50.63 31.77
CA MET A 73 -4.89 50.31 32.34
C MET A 73 -3.71 50.91 31.55
N GLY A 74 -3.95 51.81 30.57
CA GLY A 74 -2.91 52.48 29.79
C GLY A 74 -2.95 52.18 28.28
N ASN A 75 -1.93 52.67 27.56
CA ASN A 75 -1.83 52.53 26.10
C ASN A 75 -1.29 51.14 25.71
N GLN A 76 -1.99 50.43 24.84
CA GLN A 76 -1.55 49.14 24.30
C GLN A 76 -1.04 49.27 22.87
N LEU A 77 0.24 48.95 22.64
CA LEU A 77 0.89 48.99 21.32
C LEU A 77 0.80 47.65 20.57
N GLY A 78 0.35 46.58 21.22
CA GLY A 78 0.15 45.27 20.62
C GLY A 78 -0.41 44.23 21.60
N SER A 79 -0.80 43.08 21.10
CA SER A 79 -1.24 41.91 21.89
C SER A 79 -0.63 40.62 21.36
N ILE A 80 -0.36 39.69 22.26
CA ILE A 80 -0.08 38.30 21.94
C ILE A 80 -1.21 37.49 22.57
N SER A 81 -1.89 36.66 21.77
CA SER A 81 -2.95 35.78 22.24
C SER A 81 -2.64 34.33 21.89
N VAL A 82 -3.06 33.41 22.75
CA VAL A 82 -3.03 31.97 22.49
C VAL A 82 -4.46 31.45 22.70
N MET A 83 -5.01 30.77 21.70
CA MET A 83 -6.36 30.20 21.74
C MET A 83 -6.29 28.70 21.47
N GLN A 84 -7.06 27.90 22.21
CA GLN A 84 -7.17 26.46 21.98
C GLN A 84 -8.62 26.02 22.10
N THR A 85 -9.09 25.24 21.13
CA THR A 85 -10.43 24.63 21.18
C THR A 85 -10.42 23.40 22.07
N PHE A 86 -11.42 23.28 22.95
CA PHE A 86 -11.66 22.08 23.75
C PHE A 86 -12.95 21.40 23.26
N PRO A 87 -12.84 20.30 22.50
CA PRO A 87 -14.00 19.53 22.07
C PRO A 87 -14.77 18.96 23.26
N TRP A 88 -16.08 18.76 23.09
CA TRP A 88 -16.90 18.14 24.11
C TRP A 88 -16.50 16.68 24.35
N PHE A 89 -16.77 16.18 25.55
CA PHE A 89 -16.47 14.80 25.91
C PHE A 89 -17.06 13.82 24.89
N GLY A 90 -16.24 12.87 24.43
CA GLY A 90 -16.64 11.84 23.47
C GLY A 90 -16.47 12.21 21.98
N THR A 91 -16.33 13.49 21.62
CA THR A 91 -16.17 13.88 20.21
C THR A 91 -14.89 13.31 19.59
N LEU A 92 -13.74 13.46 20.28
CA LEU A 92 -12.46 12.93 19.81
C LEU A 92 -12.46 11.39 19.72
N GLY A 93 -13.15 10.71 20.63
CA GLY A 93 -13.29 9.26 20.61
C GLY A 93 -14.11 8.76 19.42
N ALA A 94 -15.21 9.46 19.09
CA ALA A 94 -16.02 9.14 17.92
C ALA A 94 -15.24 9.36 16.60
N MET A 95 -14.40 10.41 16.55
CA MET A 95 -13.52 10.67 15.40
C MET A 95 -12.42 9.60 15.27
N GLU A 96 -11.85 9.15 16.39
CA GLU A 96 -10.89 8.04 16.41
C GLU A 96 -11.54 6.73 15.91
N GLU A 97 -12.75 6.41 16.35
CA GLU A 97 -13.48 5.21 15.90
C GLU A 97 -13.81 5.25 14.40
N GLU A 98 -14.22 6.41 13.88
CA GLU A 98 -14.43 6.61 12.45
C GLU A 98 -13.14 6.39 11.66
N ALA A 99 -12.04 7.03 12.08
CA ALA A 99 -10.75 6.86 11.43
C ALA A 99 -10.24 5.42 11.50
N ALA A 100 -10.48 4.71 12.61
CA ALA A 100 -10.14 3.29 12.76
C ALA A 100 -10.94 2.40 11.80
N ARG A 101 -12.25 2.64 11.65
CA ARG A 101 -13.06 1.92 10.65
C ARG A 101 -12.61 2.20 9.23
N MET A 102 -12.25 3.45 8.92
CA MET A 102 -11.69 3.80 7.61
C MET A 102 -10.35 3.09 7.35
N ALA A 103 -9.49 2.97 8.35
CA ALA A 103 -8.24 2.21 8.24
C ALA A 103 -8.52 0.71 7.99
N GLU A 104 -9.53 0.13 8.63
CA GLU A 104 -9.94 -1.26 8.37
C GLU A 104 -10.43 -1.44 6.93
N VAL A 105 -11.22 -0.51 6.39
CA VAL A 105 -11.62 -0.55 4.97
C VAL A 105 -10.38 -0.55 4.06
N LYS A 106 -9.39 0.30 4.34
CA LYS A 106 -8.13 0.33 3.59
C LYS A 106 -7.32 -0.95 3.70
N TYR A 107 -7.39 -1.63 4.84
CA TYR A 107 -6.79 -2.95 5.00
C TYR A 107 -7.46 -3.99 4.09
N GLN A 108 -8.80 -4.01 4.05
CA GLN A 108 -9.56 -4.92 3.19
C GLN A 108 -9.33 -4.65 1.69
N GLU A 109 -9.15 -3.38 1.29
CA GLU A 109 -8.79 -3.02 -0.09
C GLU A 109 -7.48 -3.69 -0.57
N ILE A 110 -6.51 -3.95 0.33
CA ILE A 110 -5.26 -4.64 -0.02
C ILE A 110 -5.57 -6.06 -0.52
N PHE A 111 -6.42 -6.80 0.18
CA PHE A 111 -6.82 -8.15 -0.22
C PHE A 111 -7.64 -8.15 -1.50
N ALA A 112 -8.50 -7.16 -1.70
CA ALA A 112 -9.26 -7.02 -2.94
C ALA A 112 -8.32 -6.92 -4.16
N VAL A 113 -7.29 -6.07 -4.08
CA VAL A 113 -6.29 -5.90 -5.15
C VAL A 113 -5.43 -7.17 -5.32
N GLN A 114 -5.06 -7.84 -4.22
CA GLN A 114 -4.35 -9.11 -4.29
C GLN A 114 -5.16 -10.19 -5.01
N ASN A 115 -6.44 -10.34 -4.67
CA ASN A 115 -7.33 -11.32 -5.29
C ASN A 115 -7.54 -11.02 -6.77
N GLU A 116 -7.73 -9.74 -7.13
CA GLU A 116 -7.83 -9.32 -8.52
C GLU A 116 -6.55 -9.65 -9.30
N LEU A 117 -5.37 -9.42 -8.71
CA LEU A 117 -4.10 -9.75 -9.33
C LEU A 117 -3.95 -11.25 -9.56
N VAL A 118 -4.24 -12.07 -8.54
CA VAL A 118 -4.22 -13.53 -8.64
C VAL A 118 -5.15 -14.02 -9.74
N PHE A 119 -6.36 -13.46 -9.82
CA PHE A 119 -7.33 -13.77 -10.86
C PHE A 119 -6.79 -13.43 -12.26
N LYS A 120 -6.20 -12.25 -12.44
CA LYS A 120 -5.59 -11.83 -13.72
C LYS A 120 -4.46 -12.77 -14.15
N VAL A 121 -3.58 -13.15 -13.23
CA VAL A 121 -2.47 -14.06 -13.53
C VAL A 121 -2.99 -15.44 -13.94
N LYS A 122 -3.97 -15.99 -13.21
CA LYS A 122 -4.57 -17.28 -13.56
C LYS A 122 -5.26 -17.27 -14.92
N ASN A 123 -6.03 -16.22 -15.22
CA ASN A 123 -6.68 -16.08 -16.51
C ASN A 123 -5.70 -15.93 -17.68
N ALA A 124 -4.52 -15.33 -17.45
CA ALA A 124 -3.48 -15.26 -18.45
C ALA A 124 -2.75 -16.61 -18.64
N TRP A 125 -2.61 -17.39 -17.56
CA TRP A 125 -1.87 -18.65 -17.57
C TRP A 125 -2.68 -19.83 -18.14
N TYR A 126 -3.96 -19.97 -17.79
CA TYR A 126 -4.76 -21.13 -18.22
C TYR A 126 -4.86 -21.32 -19.74
N PRO A 127 -5.00 -20.28 -20.58
CA PRO A 127 -5.00 -20.45 -22.04
C PRO A 127 -3.67 -20.98 -22.59
N ILE A 128 -2.54 -20.59 -21.98
CA ILE A 128 -1.22 -21.08 -22.37
C ILE A 128 -1.10 -22.55 -22.02
N PHE A 129 -1.50 -22.93 -20.82
CA PHE A 129 -1.50 -24.32 -20.37
C PHE A 129 -2.39 -25.19 -21.27
N GLU A 130 -3.60 -24.73 -21.62
CA GLU A 130 -4.50 -25.43 -22.53
C GLU A 130 -3.86 -25.63 -23.92
N LEU A 131 -3.22 -24.59 -24.47
CA LEU A 131 -2.57 -24.67 -25.77
C LEU A 131 -1.37 -25.63 -25.76
N GLU A 132 -0.55 -25.60 -24.70
CA GLU A 132 0.57 -26.54 -24.55
C GLU A 132 0.10 -27.99 -24.49
N GLU A 133 -0.99 -28.24 -23.77
CA GLU A 133 -1.59 -29.56 -23.65
C GLU A 133 -2.18 -30.06 -24.98
N GLN A 134 -2.85 -29.17 -25.72
CA GLN A 134 -3.29 -29.47 -27.08
C GLN A 134 -2.09 -29.83 -27.97
N ILE A 135 -1.03 -29.03 -27.97
CA ILE A 135 0.18 -29.34 -28.75
C ILE A 135 0.78 -30.70 -28.35
N ARG A 136 0.77 -31.04 -27.06
CA ARG A 136 1.26 -32.32 -26.53
C ARG A 136 0.46 -33.49 -27.12
N ILE A 137 -0.87 -33.44 -27.04
CA ILE A 137 -1.78 -34.48 -27.56
C ILE A 137 -1.60 -34.63 -29.07
N GLN A 138 -1.51 -33.53 -29.81
CA GLN A 138 -1.33 -33.54 -31.26
C GLN A 138 -0.01 -34.21 -31.67
N ARG A 139 1.09 -33.92 -30.96
CA ARG A 139 2.38 -34.58 -31.20
C ARG A 139 2.34 -36.07 -30.87
N GLU A 140 1.62 -36.45 -29.82
CA GLU A 140 1.47 -37.86 -29.45
C GLU A 140 0.70 -38.63 -30.52
N ASN A 141 -0.41 -38.06 -31.00
CA ASN A 141 -1.16 -38.59 -32.13
C ASN A 141 -0.25 -38.74 -33.36
N LEU A 142 0.46 -37.70 -33.80
CA LEU A 142 1.37 -37.81 -34.94
C LEU A 142 2.47 -38.87 -34.80
N ARG A 143 2.81 -39.28 -33.56
CA ARG A 143 3.78 -40.35 -33.29
C ARG A 143 3.16 -41.74 -33.49
N TYR A 144 1.88 -41.93 -33.17
CA TYR A 144 1.17 -43.20 -33.37
C TYR A 144 0.83 -43.48 -34.84
N TRP A 145 0.71 -42.44 -35.66
CA TRP A 145 0.37 -42.55 -37.09
C TRP A 145 1.61 -42.65 -38.00
N ARG A 146 2.80 -42.76 -37.44
CA ARG A 146 4.07 -43.08 -38.12
C ARG A 146 4.52 -44.48 -37.73
#